data_AF-A0A353RVJ3-F1
#
_entry.id   AF-A0A353RVJ3-F1
#
_cell.length_a   1.000
_cell.length_b   1.000
_cell.length_c   1.000
_cell.angle_alpha   90.00
_cell.angle_beta   90.00
_cell.angle_gamma   90.00
#
_symmetry.space_group_name_H-M   'P 1'
#
loop_
_entity.id
_entity.type
_entity.pdbx_description
1 polymer ?
#
loop_
_entity_poly.entity_id
_entity_poly.type
_entity_poly.pdbx_seq_one_letter_code
_entity_poly.pdbx_strand_id
1 'polypeptide(L)'
;MADKRVKKNCWEVMKCDREPGGTNVKDLGACSASVEKCFEGVNDGKNGGRCCWVAAGTFCKGEVQGTYSNKLMDCYKCEFLQLVREEEGEKFSFLYEGIKKLEVDSYNEKSKDKEKDI
;
A
#
# COMPACT_ATOMS: atom_id res chain seq x y z
N MET A 1 12.47 -3.32 25.42
CA MET A 1 11.47 -2.42 24.80
C MET A 1 11.76 -2.40 23.31
N ALA A 2 10.77 -2.57 22.44
CA ALA A 2 11.00 -2.51 21.00
C ALA A 2 11.20 -1.04 20.58
N ASP A 3 12.27 -0.76 19.85
CA ASP A 3 12.60 0.56 19.31
C ASP A 3 11.58 0.92 18.21
N LYS A 4 10.55 1.71 18.56
CA LYS A 4 9.46 2.08 17.65
C LYS A 4 9.89 3.22 16.71
N ARG A 5 10.90 2.94 15.89
CA ARG A 5 11.31 3.82 14.78
C ARG A 5 10.12 4.06 13.85
N VAL A 6 10.01 5.28 13.34
CA VAL A 6 9.02 5.61 12.32
C VAL A 6 9.45 4.94 11.01
N LYS A 7 8.80 3.83 10.67
CA LYS A 7 9.04 3.07 9.44
C LYS A 7 8.62 3.92 8.23
N LYS A 8 9.41 3.88 7.16
CA LYS A 8 9.25 4.78 6.01
C LYS A 8 8.34 4.24 4.92
N ASN A 9 7.60 5.14 4.27
CA ASN A 9 6.83 4.87 3.06
C ASN A 9 7.72 4.93 1.81
N CYS A 10 7.24 4.36 0.71
CA CYS A 10 8.04 4.19 -0.51
C CYS A 10 8.58 5.52 -1.07
N TRP A 11 7.82 6.61 -1.00
CA TRP A 11 8.28 7.92 -1.48
C TRP A 11 9.41 8.52 -0.62
N GLU A 12 9.43 8.25 0.69
CA GLU A 12 10.46 8.73 1.63
C GLU A 12 11.81 8.01 1.47
N VAL A 13 11.79 6.83 0.82
CA VAL A 13 12.99 6.03 0.48
C VAL A 13 13.39 6.26 -0.98
N MET A 14 12.45 6.15 -1.90
CA MET A 14 12.69 6.24 -3.36
C MET A 14 12.82 7.67 -3.88
N LYS A 15 12.40 8.70 -3.10
CA LYS A 15 12.47 10.13 -3.42
C LYS A 15 12.01 10.48 -4.84
N CYS A 16 10.76 10.11 -5.13
CA CYS A 16 10.12 10.37 -6.42
C CYS A 16 9.30 11.67 -6.45
N ASP A 17 9.14 12.35 -5.30
CA ASP A 17 8.44 13.62 -5.09
C ASP A 17 7.02 13.68 -5.71
N ARG A 18 6.31 12.54 -5.68
CA ARG A 18 4.93 12.37 -6.19
C ARG A 18 3.90 12.11 -5.08
N GLU A 19 4.29 12.19 -3.82
CA GLU A 19 3.41 12.23 -2.66
C GLU A 19 2.64 13.56 -2.56
N PRO A 20 1.56 13.68 -1.77
CA PRO A 20 0.78 14.91 -1.68
C PRO A 20 1.63 16.11 -1.23
N GLY A 21 1.82 17.08 -2.12
CA GLY A 21 2.68 18.26 -1.93
C GLY A 21 4.08 18.16 -2.54
N GLY A 22 4.47 16.99 -3.08
CA GLY A 22 5.73 16.78 -3.79
C GLY A 22 5.83 17.61 -5.08
N THR A 23 7.06 17.91 -5.50
CA THR A 23 7.37 18.77 -6.64
C THR A 23 6.86 18.21 -7.97
N ASN A 24 7.04 16.90 -8.20
CA ASN A 24 6.69 16.22 -9.44
C ASN A 24 5.18 15.95 -9.58
N VAL A 25 4.35 16.27 -8.57
CA VAL A 25 2.88 16.10 -8.62
C VAL A 25 2.24 16.95 -9.72
N LYS A 26 2.80 18.11 -10.05
CA LYS A 26 2.26 18.99 -11.10
C LYS A 26 2.35 18.38 -12.49
N ASP A 27 3.48 17.74 -12.79
CA ASP A 27 3.84 17.32 -14.14
C ASP A 27 3.60 15.82 -14.37
N LEU A 28 3.70 15.00 -13.31
CA LEU A 28 3.51 13.54 -13.36
C LEU A 28 2.26 13.07 -12.60
N GLY A 29 1.50 13.97 -11.98
CA GLY A 29 0.39 13.62 -11.08
C GLY A 29 0.85 12.97 -9.77
N ALA A 30 -0.06 12.85 -8.81
CA ALA A 30 0.21 12.16 -7.54
C ALA A 30 0.39 10.65 -7.73
N CYS A 31 1.25 10.03 -6.92
CA CYS A 31 1.45 8.59 -6.90
C CYS A 31 0.27 7.89 -6.20
N SER A 32 -0.36 6.91 -6.84
CA SER A 32 -1.43 6.05 -6.29
C SER A 32 -1.13 5.55 -4.87
N ALA A 33 0.03 4.95 -4.65
CA ALA A 33 0.46 4.46 -3.33
C ALA A 33 0.47 5.55 -2.24
N SER A 34 0.55 6.83 -2.61
CA SER A 34 0.53 7.96 -1.68
C SER A 34 -0.87 8.54 -1.41
N VAL A 35 -1.91 8.09 -2.12
CA VAL A 35 -3.30 8.58 -2.01
C VAL A 35 -4.37 7.48 -1.82
N GLU A 36 -4.06 6.22 -2.14
CA GLU A 36 -4.97 5.08 -2.02
C GLU A 36 -5.17 4.64 -0.56
N LYS A 37 -6.18 5.25 0.09
CA LYS A 37 -6.58 5.00 1.50
C LYS A 37 -7.04 3.58 1.80
N CYS A 38 -7.39 2.78 0.80
CA CYS A 38 -7.79 1.37 0.97
C CYS A 38 -6.66 0.47 1.52
N PHE A 39 -5.42 0.97 1.55
CA PHE A 39 -4.26 0.29 2.11
C PHE A 39 -3.69 0.95 3.38
N GLU A 40 -4.36 1.97 3.94
CA GLU A 40 -3.91 2.64 5.17
C GLU A 40 -3.70 1.63 6.32
N GLY A 41 -2.54 1.69 6.97
CA GLY A 41 -2.13 0.77 8.04
C GLY A 41 -1.52 -0.56 7.56
N VAL A 42 -1.55 -0.90 6.26
CA VAL A 42 -0.89 -2.12 5.75
C VAL A 42 0.63 -1.99 5.95
N ASN A 43 1.21 -2.97 6.64
CA ASN A 43 2.61 -2.95 7.09
C ASN A 43 2.95 -1.62 7.77
N ASP A 44 2.25 -1.20 8.84
CA ASP A 44 2.50 0.07 9.56
C ASP A 44 2.58 1.33 8.64
N GLY A 45 2.03 1.27 7.43
CA GLY A 45 2.20 2.27 6.37
C GLY A 45 1.04 3.26 6.25
N LYS A 46 1.28 4.38 5.57
CA LYS A 46 0.27 5.38 5.21
C LYS A 46 -0.18 5.19 3.77
N ASN A 47 -1.48 5.17 3.49
CA ASN A 47 -2.06 4.75 2.21
C ASN A 47 -1.38 3.45 1.72
N GLY A 48 -1.15 3.30 0.41
CA GLY A 48 -0.33 2.20 -0.14
C GLY A 48 1.19 2.30 0.10
N GLY A 49 1.65 3.18 1.00
CA GLY A 49 3.05 3.58 1.13
C GLY A 49 4.02 2.47 1.55
N ARG A 50 3.57 1.49 2.34
CA ARG A 50 4.36 0.29 2.72
C ARG A 50 3.80 -1.01 2.12
N CYS A 51 3.05 -0.87 1.02
CA CYS A 51 2.66 -1.98 0.14
C CYS A 51 2.62 -1.56 -1.35
N CYS A 52 3.47 -0.63 -1.77
CA CYS A 52 3.38 0.04 -3.07
C CYS A 52 3.47 -0.90 -4.30
N TRP A 53 3.84 -2.16 -4.10
CA TRP A 53 3.76 -3.22 -5.10
C TRP A 53 2.31 -3.57 -5.50
N VAL A 54 1.31 -3.44 -4.61
CA VAL A 54 -0.10 -3.76 -4.93
C VAL A 54 -0.86 -2.61 -5.62
N ALA A 55 -0.49 -1.36 -5.35
CA ALA A 55 -1.11 -0.18 -5.94
C ALA A 55 -0.86 -0.10 -7.47
N ALA A 56 -1.86 0.26 -8.28
CA ALA A 56 -1.68 0.41 -9.73
C ALA A 56 -0.91 1.70 -10.08
N GLY A 57 -0.18 1.77 -11.19
CA GLY A 57 0.36 3.04 -11.72
C GLY A 57 1.47 3.76 -10.90
N THR A 58 2.07 3.10 -9.90
CA THR A 58 3.25 3.65 -9.20
C THR A 58 4.46 3.70 -10.14
N PHE A 59 5.22 4.80 -10.13
CA PHE A 59 6.50 4.84 -10.84
C PHE A 59 7.57 4.15 -10.00
N CYS A 60 8.36 3.27 -10.63
CA CYS A 60 9.56 2.69 -10.02
C CYS A 60 10.74 2.96 -10.97
N LYS A 61 11.89 3.38 -10.41
CA LYS A 61 13.12 3.73 -11.17
C LYS A 61 12.93 4.85 -12.22
N GLY A 62 11.95 5.74 -12.02
CA GLY A 62 11.68 6.88 -12.91
C GLY A 62 10.70 6.61 -14.07
N GLU A 63 10.32 5.35 -14.30
CA GLU A 63 9.44 4.98 -15.42
C GLU A 63 8.03 4.58 -14.97
N VAL A 64 7.07 4.71 -15.90
CA VAL A 64 5.75 4.08 -15.81
C VAL A 64 5.93 2.58 -16.00
N GLN A 65 6.05 1.83 -14.90
CA GLN A 65 6.09 0.38 -14.97
C GLN A 65 4.73 -0.17 -15.45
N GLY A 66 4.78 -1.13 -16.37
CA GLY A 66 3.64 -1.56 -17.19
C GLY A 66 2.61 -2.45 -16.49
N THR A 67 2.21 -3.54 -17.13
CA THR A 67 1.16 -4.42 -16.61
C THR A 67 1.52 -5.04 -15.26
N TYR A 68 0.51 -5.23 -14.42
CA TYR A 68 0.62 -5.70 -13.02
C TYR A 68 1.52 -6.93 -12.84
N SER A 69 1.46 -7.89 -13.77
CA SER A 69 2.25 -9.12 -13.76
C SER A 69 3.77 -8.87 -13.85
N ASN A 70 4.21 -7.93 -14.69
CA ASN A 70 5.62 -7.59 -14.83
C ASN A 70 6.12 -6.86 -13.57
N LYS A 71 5.33 -5.88 -13.11
CA LYS A 71 5.61 -5.10 -11.90
C LYS A 71 5.84 -6.00 -10.68
N LEU A 72 5.06 -7.06 -10.50
CA LEU A 72 5.21 -8.00 -9.37
C LEU A 72 6.60 -8.65 -9.32
N MET A 73 7.12 -9.13 -10.45
CA MET A 73 8.43 -9.80 -10.52
C MET A 73 9.60 -8.86 -10.22
N ASP A 74 9.51 -7.59 -10.65
CA ASP A 74 10.52 -6.58 -10.29
C ASP A 74 10.35 -6.05 -8.86
N CYS A 75 9.13 -6.08 -8.30
CA CYS A 75 8.91 -5.79 -6.88
C CYS A 75 9.60 -6.83 -5.98
N TYR A 76 9.65 -8.12 -6.33
CA TYR A 76 10.46 -9.12 -5.59
C TYR A 76 11.96 -8.77 -5.51
N LYS A 77 12.48 -7.98 -6.47
CA LYS A 77 13.86 -7.46 -6.51
C LYS A 77 13.98 -6.02 -5.99
N CYS A 78 12.91 -5.45 -5.45
CA CYS A 78 12.92 -4.08 -4.96
C CYS A 78 13.45 -4.03 -3.52
N GLU A 79 14.52 -3.25 -3.32
CA GLU A 79 15.14 -2.99 -2.02
C GLU A 79 14.10 -2.51 -0.98
N PHE A 80 13.11 -1.72 -1.40
CA PHE A 80 12.05 -1.27 -0.50
C PHE A 80 11.09 -2.40 -0.06
N LEU A 81 10.80 -3.39 -0.91
CA LEU A 81 10.02 -4.57 -0.47
C LEU A 81 10.83 -5.40 0.54
N GLN A 82 12.14 -5.52 0.32
CA GLN A 82 13.04 -6.26 1.21
C GLN A 82 13.14 -5.56 2.57
N LEU A 83 13.33 -4.23 2.58
CA LEU A 83 13.26 -3.40 3.78
C LEU A 83 11.93 -3.56 4.54
N VAL A 84 10.77 -3.52 3.86
CA VAL A 84 9.48 -3.70 4.57
C VAL A 84 9.34 -5.11 5.15
N ARG A 85 9.85 -6.15 4.47
CA ARG A 85 9.88 -7.52 5.02
C ARG A 85 10.76 -7.63 6.28
N GLU A 86 11.91 -6.97 6.27
CA GLU A 86 12.83 -6.93 7.43
C GLU A 86 12.26 -6.11 8.60
N GLU A 87 11.60 -4.98 8.33
CA GLU A 87 10.98 -4.11 9.34
C GLU A 87 9.67 -4.68 9.95
N GLU A 88 8.99 -5.60 9.25
CA GLU A 88 7.79 -6.30 9.78
C GLU A 88 8.07 -7.69 10.38
N GLY A 89 9.03 -8.43 9.83
CA GLY A 89 9.29 -9.83 10.19
C GLY A 89 8.03 -10.69 10.05
N GLU A 90 7.67 -11.39 11.13
CA GLU A 90 6.49 -12.28 11.20
C GLU A 90 5.14 -11.56 10.94
N LYS A 91 5.09 -10.23 11.02
CA LYS A 91 3.89 -9.42 10.77
C LYS A 91 3.70 -9.00 9.31
N PHE A 92 4.63 -9.40 8.42
CA PHE A 92 4.67 -8.91 7.05
C PHE A 92 3.45 -9.38 6.23
N SER A 93 2.65 -8.42 5.76
CA SER A 93 1.54 -8.68 4.84
C SER A 93 1.95 -8.38 3.39
N PHE A 94 2.02 -9.43 2.55
CA PHE A 94 2.35 -9.27 1.14
C PHE A 94 1.13 -8.86 0.29
N LEU A 95 0.00 -9.53 0.50
CA LEU A 95 -1.29 -9.25 -0.13
C LEU A 95 -2.45 -9.50 0.85
N TYR A 96 -3.29 -8.47 1.03
CA TYR A 96 -4.75 -8.52 1.16
C TYR A 96 -5.46 -9.56 2.07
N GLU A 97 -4.82 -10.14 3.09
CA GLU A 97 -5.60 -10.82 4.16
C GLU A 97 -6.60 -9.86 4.83
N GLY A 98 -6.26 -8.56 4.88
CA GLY A 98 -7.16 -7.48 5.28
C GLY A 98 -8.31 -7.18 4.30
N ILE A 99 -8.21 -7.51 3.00
CA ILE A 99 -9.28 -7.21 2.02
C ILE A 99 -10.51 -8.11 2.32
N LYS A 100 -10.29 -9.41 2.63
CA LYS A 100 -11.36 -10.36 2.99
C LYS A 100 -12.29 -9.84 4.09
N LYS A 101 -11.76 -9.05 5.03
CA LYS A 101 -12.56 -8.53 6.16
C LYS A 101 -13.55 -7.44 5.73
N LEU A 102 -13.21 -6.61 4.75
CA LEU A 102 -14.11 -5.54 4.27
C LEU A 102 -15.32 -6.08 3.50
N GLU A 103 -15.13 -7.14 2.70
CA GLU A 103 -16.23 -7.83 2.02
C GLU A 103 -17.12 -8.59 3.01
N VAL A 104 -16.53 -9.31 3.96
CA VAL A 104 -17.25 -10.10 4.97
C VAL A 104 -18.00 -9.21 5.99
N ASP A 105 -17.36 -8.17 6.54
CA ASP A 105 -18.00 -7.34 7.56
C ASP A 105 -19.17 -6.54 6.95
N SER A 106 -19.02 -5.99 5.73
CA SER A 106 -20.14 -5.26 5.08
C SER A 106 -21.27 -6.15 4.57
N TYR A 107 -21.05 -7.47 4.47
CA TYR A 107 -22.12 -8.46 4.25
C TYR A 107 -22.83 -8.79 5.57
N ASN A 108 -22.08 -8.98 6.65
CA ASN A 108 -22.57 -9.31 8.00
C ASN A 108 -23.29 -8.16 8.72
N GLU A 109 -23.13 -6.93 8.25
CA GLU A 109 -23.92 -5.78 8.70
C GLU A 109 -25.28 -5.74 7.97
N LYS A 110 -25.26 -5.77 6.63
CA LYS A 110 -26.47 -5.74 5.77
C LYS A 110 -27.44 -6.93 5.96
N SER A 111 -26.99 -8.02 6.58
CA SER A 111 -27.86 -9.14 6.94
C SER A 111 -28.60 -8.96 8.27
N LYS A 112 -28.00 -8.28 9.25
CA LYS A 112 -28.59 -8.06 10.60
C LYS A 112 -29.73 -7.04 10.61
N ASP A 113 -29.75 -6.12 9.65
CA ASP A 113 -30.83 -5.14 9.53
C ASP A 113 -32.04 -5.67 8.77
N LYS A 114 -31.95 -6.85 8.14
CA LYS A 114 -33.09 -7.54 7.52
C LYS A 114 -33.89 -8.44 8.47
N GLU A 115 -33.43 -8.62 9.71
CA GLU A 115 -34.02 -9.52 10.70
C GLU A 115 -34.70 -8.75 11.86
N LYS A 116 -35.10 -7.49 11.61
CA LYS A 116 -35.75 -6.60 12.59
C LYS A 116 -37.12 -6.05 12.16
N ASP A 117 -37.53 -6.30 10.91
CA ASP A 117 -38.79 -5.81 10.31
C ASP A 117 -39.80 -6.96 10.05
N ILE A 118 -39.76 -8.03 10.88
CA ILE A 118 -40.71 -9.16 10.90
C ILE A 118 -41.08 -9.48 12.36
#